data_AF-A0A4D5RS73-F1
#
_entry.id   AF-A0A4D5RS73-F1
#
_cell.length_a   1.000
_cell.length_b   1.000
_cell.length_c   1.000
_cell.angle_alpha   90.00
_cell.angle_beta   90.00
_cell.angle_gamma   90.00
#
_symmetry.space_group_name_H-M   'P 1'
#
loop_
_entity.id
_entity.type
_entity.pdbx_description
1 polymer ?
#
loop_
_entity_poly.entity_id
_entity_poly.type
_entity_poly.pdbx_seq_one_letter_code
_entity_poly.pdbx_strand_id
1 'polypeptide(L)'
;MAAKFSYATKAAFLLVLCLAVACNAVQRASSKHTCAYPQACTNPGNPDPGHTVTTTARYNPGTGRCVTTASVTGPHDCQRFATLADCQRECGQ
;
A
#
# COMPACT_ATOMS: atom_id res chain seq x y z
N MET A 1 22.90 -39.21 20.22
CA MET A 1 21.95 -38.14 20.57
C MET A 1 21.94 -37.11 19.43
N ALA A 2 21.24 -37.38 18.31
CA ALA A 2 21.46 -36.66 17.05
C ALA A 2 20.17 -36.23 16.31
N ALA A 3 19.03 -36.15 16.99
CA ALA A 3 17.75 -35.86 16.36
C ALA A 3 17.11 -34.53 16.81
N LYS A 4 17.76 -33.75 17.69
CA LYS A 4 17.18 -32.53 18.25
C LYS A 4 17.71 -31.23 17.64
N PHE A 5 18.87 -31.26 16.98
CA PHE A 5 19.51 -30.06 16.44
C PHE A 5 18.89 -29.58 15.11
N SER A 6 18.34 -30.48 14.29
CA SER A 6 17.77 -30.10 12.99
C SER A 6 16.36 -29.49 13.07
N TYR A 7 15.64 -29.77 14.17
CA TYR A 7 14.25 -29.31 14.34
C TYR A 7 14.18 -27.88 14.90
N ALA A 8 15.08 -27.54 15.83
CA ALA A 8 15.18 -26.20 16.40
C ALA A 8 15.54 -25.14 15.35
N THR A 9 16.45 -25.48 14.42
CA THR A 9 16.87 -24.57 13.34
C THR A 9 15.70 -24.26 12.41
N LYS A 10 14.91 -25.27 12.01
CA LYS A 10 13.72 -25.08 11.16
C LYS A 10 12.66 -24.18 11.82
N ALA A 11 12.41 -24.39 13.12
CA ALA A 11 11.45 -23.57 13.87
C ALA A 11 11.90 -22.10 13.97
N ALA A 12 13.20 -21.87 14.19
CA ALA A 12 13.78 -20.52 14.23
C ALA A 12 13.67 -19.81 12.86
N PHE A 13 13.97 -20.50 11.76
CA PHE A 13 13.81 -19.94 10.42
C PHE A 13 12.36 -19.60 10.08
N LEU A 14 11.40 -20.46 10.45
CA LEU A 14 9.98 -20.18 10.27
C LEU A 14 9.53 -18.97 11.09
N LEU A 15 9.97 -18.85 12.34
CA LEU A 15 9.68 -17.69 13.18
C LEU A 15 10.24 -16.38 12.60
N VAL A 16 11.49 -16.41 12.11
CA VAL A 16 12.11 -15.24 11.46
C VAL A 16 11.38 -14.88 10.17
N LEU A 17 10.97 -15.86 9.36
CA LEU A 17 10.16 -15.61 8.16
C LEU A 17 8.80 -15.02 8.52
N CYS A 18 8.12 -15.56 9.52
CA CYS A 18 6.83 -15.05 9.99
C CYS A 18 6.95 -13.61 10.52
N LEU A 19 8.00 -13.32 11.29
CA LEU A 19 8.31 -11.98 11.76
C LEU A 19 8.61 -11.03 10.60
N ALA A 20 9.38 -11.45 9.59
CA ALA A 20 9.66 -10.63 8.42
C ALA A 20 8.38 -10.34 7.60
N VAL A 21 7.51 -11.34 7.40
CA VAL A 21 6.21 -11.14 6.71
C VAL A 21 5.30 -10.20 7.53
N ALA A 22 5.25 -10.36 8.85
CA ALA A 22 4.48 -9.48 9.73
C ALA A 22 5.03 -8.04 9.75
N CYS A 23 6.35 -7.86 9.75
CA CYS A 23 6.98 -6.53 9.68
C CYS A 23 6.69 -5.84 8.34
N ASN A 24 6.75 -6.55 7.22
CA ASN A 24 6.38 -5.99 5.91
C ASN A 24 4.88 -5.64 5.84
N ALA A 25 4.01 -6.43 6.49
CA ALA A 25 2.58 -6.13 6.61
C ALA A 25 2.32 -4.91 7.52
N VAL A 26 3.09 -4.76 8.60
CA VAL A 26 3.01 -3.63 9.54
C VAL A 26 3.57 -2.35 8.93
N GLN A 27 4.62 -2.43 8.11
CA GLN A 27 5.12 -1.28 7.34
C GLN A 27 4.12 -0.84 6.27
N ARG A 28 3.33 -1.76 5.69
CA ARG A 28 2.15 -1.43 4.87
C ARG A 28 0.98 -0.87 5.68
N ALA A 29 0.94 -1.14 6.98
CA ALA A 29 -0.07 -0.64 7.92
C ALA A 29 0.38 0.61 8.69
N SER A 30 1.38 1.35 8.22
CA SER A 30 1.71 2.68 8.75
C SER A 30 0.57 3.67 8.45
N SER A 31 -0.44 3.63 9.32
CA SER A 31 -1.19 4.78 9.80
C SER A 31 -1.52 5.86 8.76
N LYS A 32 -2.37 5.58 7.76
CA LYS A 32 -3.12 6.59 6.97
C LYS A 32 -4.36 5.91 6.39
N HIS A 33 -5.49 6.62 6.30
CA HIS A 33 -6.77 6.18 5.74
C HIS A 33 -6.65 5.02 4.72
N THR A 34 -7.19 3.84 5.06
CA THR A 34 -7.19 2.69 4.16
C THR A 34 -8.20 2.91 3.05
N CYS A 35 -7.74 3.35 1.88
CA CYS A 35 -8.53 3.35 0.67
C CYS A 35 -8.80 1.91 0.23
N ALA A 36 -10.07 1.58 -0.02
CA ALA A 36 -10.47 0.24 -0.46
C ALA A 36 -10.21 0.06 -1.96
N TYR A 37 -8.96 -0.19 -2.36
CA TYR A 37 -8.61 -0.48 -3.75
C TYR A 37 -9.06 -1.89 -4.19
N PRO A 38 -9.46 -2.10 -5.46
CA PRO A 38 -9.51 -1.12 -6.54
C PRO A 38 -10.81 -0.28 -6.58
N GLN A 39 -11.80 -0.53 -5.72
CA GLN A 39 -13.08 0.21 -5.71
C GLN A 39 -12.86 1.72 -5.54
N ALA A 40 -11.91 2.12 -4.70
CA ALA A 40 -11.59 3.53 -4.45
C ALA A 40 -11.00 4.25 -5.67
N CYS A 41 -10.51 3.53 -6.68
CA CYS A 41 -10.01 4.11 -7.93
C CYS A 41 -11.16 4.80 -8.69
N THR A 42 -12.35 4.19 -8.72
CA THR A 42 -13.53 4.75 -9.41
C THR A 42 -14.45 5.50 -8.47
N ASN A 43 -14.52 5.09 -7.20
CA ASN A 43 -15.38 5.67 -6.17
C ASN A 43 -14.57 5.98 -4.89
N PRO A 44 -13.79 7.08 -4.86
CA PRO A 44 -12.85 7.36 -3.76
C PRO A 44 -13.50 7.77 -2.43
N GLY A 45 -14.78 8.15 -2.44
CA GLY A 45 -15.42 8.78 -1.29
C GLY A 45 -14.88 10.19 -1.02
N ASN A 46 -15.06 10.67 0.22
CA ASN A 46 -14.55 11.99 0.61
C ASN A 46 -13.05 11.91 0.96
N PRO A 47 -12.26 12.94 0.57
CA PRO A 47 -10.87 13.05 1.02
C PRO A 47 -10.79 13.08 2.54
N ASP A 48 -9.74 12.46 3.08
CA ASP A 48 -9.47 12.45 4.51
C ASP A 48 -8.82 13.77 4.97
N PRO A 49 -9.53 14.59 5.74
CA PRO A 49 -9.02 15.89 6.18
C PRO A 49 -7.93 15.77 7.27
N GLY A 50 -7.82 14.63 7.94
CA GLY A 50 -6.85 14.40 9.01
C GLY A 50 -5.45 14.07 8.50
N HIS A 51 -5.31 13.74 7.21
CA HIS A 51 -4.03 13.34 6.62
C HIS A 51 -3.71 14.14 5.36
N THR A 52 -2.72 15.01 5.47
CA THR A 52 -2.17 15.71 4.31
C THR A 52 -1.13 14.84 3.60
N VAL A 53 -1.19 14.77 2.27
CA VAL A 53 -0.28 14.01 1.41
C VAL A 53 0.05 14.84 0.16
N THR A 54 1.31 14.78 -0.28
CA THR A 54 1.73 15.32 -1.57
C THR A 54 1.57 14.23 -2.63
N THR A 55 0.86 14.55 -3.71
CA THR A 55 0.51 13.60 -4.78
C THR A 55 0.97 14.12 -6.13
N THR A 56 1.50 13.22 -6.96
CA THR A 56 1.96 13.52 -8.33
C THR A 56 1.31 12.64 -9.39
N ALA A 57 0.40 11.76 -8.99
CA ALA A 57 -0.36 10.92 -9.90
C ALA A 57 -1.83 10.83 -9.50
N ARG A 58 -2.69 10.52 -10.47
CA ARG A 58 -4.12 10.32 -10.27
C ARG A 58 -4.64 9.21 -11.18
N TYR A 59 -5.58 8.41 -10.70
CA TYR A 59 -6.35 7.51 -11.56
C TYR A 59 -7.44 8.25 -12.33
N ASN A 60 -7.50 8.07 -13.65
CA ASN A 60 -8.56 8.61 -14.51
C ASN A 60 -9.57 7.49 -14.84
N PRO A 61 -10.77 7.49 -14.23
CA PRO A 61 -11.77 6.45 -14.49
C PRO A 61 -12.37 6.52 -15.90
N GLY A 62 -12.33 7.69 -16.56
CA GLY A 62 -12.82 7.84 -17.93
C GLY A 62 -11.92 7.18 -18.97
N THR A 63 -10.61 7.07 -18.70
CA THR A 63 -9.66 6.39 -19.59
C THR A 63 -9.18 5.04 -19.06
N GLY A 64 -9.48 4.73 -17.80
CA GLY A 64 -9.00 3.53 -17.11
C GLY A 64 -7.50 3.56 -16.80
N ARG A 65 -6.86 4.73 -16.78
CA ARG A 65 -5.39 4.86 -16.70
C ARG A 65 -4.94 5.77 -15.57
N CYS A 66 -3.80 5.43 -14.98
CA CYS A 66 -3.04 6.33 -14.14
C CYS A 66 -2.30 7.37 -14.97
N VAL A 67 -2.39 8.63 -14.54
CA VAL A 67 -1.73 9.76 -15.20
C VAL A 67 -0.90 10.55 -14.20
N THR A 68 0.23 11.09 -14.66
CA THR A 68 1.02 12.05 -13.90
C THR A 68 0.30 13.39 -13.88
N THR A 69 0.27 14.05 -12.73
CA THR A 69 -0.30 15.39 -12.55
C THR A 69 0.74 16.32 -11.93
N ALA A 70 0.45 17.62 -11.93
CA ALA A 70 1.20 18.56 -11.09
C ALA A 70 1.19 18.09 -9.62
N SER A 71 2.24 18.46 -8.89
CA SER A 71 2.35 18.18 -7.46
C SER A 71 1.25 18.93 -6.71
N VAL A 72 0.44 18.21 -5.94
CA VAL A 72 -0.63 18.77 -5.11
C VAL A 72 -0.44 18.26 -3.69
N THR A 73 -0.35 19.18 -2.73
CA THR A 73 -0.34 18.87 -1.29
C THR A 73 -1.69 19.23 -0.70
N GLY A 74 -2.37 18.26 -0.08
CA GLY A 74 -3.68 18.47 0.53
C GLY A 74 -4.21 17.22 1.23
N PRO A 75 -5.48 17.22 1.66
CA PRO A 75 -6.17 16.05 2.21
C PRO A 75 -6.00 14.82 1.32
N HIS A 76 -5.84 13.65 1.94
CA HIS A 76 -5.62 12.41 1.21
C HIS A 76 -6.89 11.99 0.45
N ASP A 77 -6.84 12.11 -0.87
CA ASP A 77 -7.86 11.64 -1.81
C ASP A 77 -7.45 10.26 -2.35
N CYS A 78 -8.30 9.26 -2.19
CA CYS A 78 -8.05 7.90 -2.64
C CYS A 78 -7.90 7.73 -4.17
N GLN A 79 -8.20 8.75 -4.98
CA GLN A 79 -7.87 8.75 -6.40
C GLN A 79 -6.47 9.28 -6.71
N ARG A 80 -5.77 9.86 -5.72
CA ARG A 80 -4.48 10.52 -5.89
C ARG A 80 -3.38 9.78 -5.15
N PHE A 81 -2.22 9.69 -5.80
CA PHE A 81 -1.11 8.87 -5.36
C PHE A 81 0.17 9.69 -5.27
N ALA A 82 1.04 9.32 -4.34
CA ALA A 82 2.37 9.93 -4.21
C ALA A 82 3.16 9.80 -5.51
N THR A 83 3.08 8.63 -6.17
CA THR A 83 3.79 8.32 -7.42
C THR A 83 2.88 7.65 -8.43
N LEU A 84 3.29 7.69 -9.71
CA LEU A 84 2.61 6.97 -10.80
C LEU A 84 2.64 5.45 -10.58
N ALA A 85 3.75 4.93 -10.05
CA ALA A 85 3.91 3.51 -9.76
C ALA A 85 2.94 3.02 -8.69
N ASP A 86 2.70 3.81 -7.64
CA ASP A 86 1.69 3.47 -6.63
C ASP A 86 0.30 3.42 -7.25
N CYS A 87 -0.06 4.40 -8.10
CA CYS A 87 -1.33 4.36 -8.82
C CYS A 87 -1.46 3.10 -9.67
N GLN A 88 -0.42 2.73 -10.44
CA GLN A 88 -0.44 1.55 -11.29
C GLN A 88 -0.54 0.25 -10.48
N ARG A 89 0.09 0.19 -9.31
CA ARG A 89 0.01 -0.98 -8.42
C ARG A 89 -1.40 -1.19 -7.86
N GLU A 90 -2.07 -0.11 -7.47
CA GLU A 90 -3.39 -0.21 -6.81
C GLU A 90 -4.57 -0.19 -7.82
N CYS A 91 -4.42 0.48 -8.96
CA CYS A 91 -5.50 0.74 -9.92
C CYS A 91 -5.19 0.33 -11.38
N GLY A 92 -3.94 -0.05 -11.68
CA GLY A 92 -3.58 -0.55 -13.01
C GLY A 92 -4.08 -1.98 -13.18
N GLN A 93 -5.01 -2.16 -14.13
CA GLN A 93 -5.46 -3.48 -14.60
C GLN A 93 -4.87 -3.75 -15.97
#